data_AF-A0A517Y5Y5-F1
#
_entry.id   AF-A0A517Y5Y5-F1
#
_cell.length_a   1.000
_cell.length_b   1.000
_cell.length_c   1.000
_cell.angle_alpha   90.00
_cell.angle_beta   90.00
_cell.angle_gamma   90.00
#
_symmetry.space_group_name_H-M   'P 1'
#
loop_
_entity.id
_entity.type
_entity.pdbx_description
1 polymer ?
#
loop_
_entity_poly.entity_id
_entity_poly.type
_entity_poly.pdbx_seq_one_letter_code
_entity_poly.pdbx_strand_id
1 'polypeptide(L)'
;MNVRRFLCVASVFACLICLSSTVSAIDVSNTSYAAVAYAPSTGNYRYAYNYGSRFSAEQAALRQMTEKDAKIVCWVNRGFCALALGDEAGSYGTGWTFGDEAGNAEAMETALKNCRERTKGARIVLCLVSDGQYIYEPRPIPRFRPIETTPPSPSLVPLLPPFLLPEPTASP
;
A
#
# COMPACT_ATOMS: atom_id res chain seq x y z
N MET A 1 73.96 -6.13 -17.37
CA MET A 1 73.06 -4.99 -17.69
C MET A 1 71.93 -5.54 -18.54
N ASN A 2 70.86 -6.09 -17.95
CA ASN A 2 69.62 -5.46 -17.47
C ASN A 2 68.44 -5.87 -18.37
N VAL A 3 68.11 -7.17 -18.34
CA VAL A 3 66.90 -7.76 -18.93
C VAL A 3 65.85 -7.94 -17.82
N ARG A 4 65.43 -6.85 -17.18
CA ARG A 4 64.33 -6.83 -16.20
C ARG A 4 63.75 -5.43 -16.21
N ARG A 5 62.42 -5.33 -16.32
CA ARG A 5 61.56 -4.11 -16.28
C ARG A 5 61.01 -3.67 -17.64
N PHE A 6 60.28 -4.51 -18.36
CA PHE A 6 59.25 -3.99 -19.26
C PHE A 6 57.94 -4.77 -19.08
N LEU A 7 57.05 -4.12 -18.33
CA LEU A 7 55.59 -4.20 -18.34
C LEU A 7 54.90 -5.54 -18.01
N CYS A 8 54.75 -5.80 -16.70
CA CYS A 8 53.63 -6.54 -16.12
C CYS A 8 52.30 -5.74 -16.10
N VAL A 9 52.00 -4.89 -17.09
CA VAL A 9 50.81 -4.01 -17.03
C VAL A 9 49.67 -4.49 -17.95
N ALA A 10 49.85 -5.57 -18.70
CA ALA A 10 48.89 -6.00 -19.73
C ALA A 10 47.79 -6.98 -19.25
N SER A 11 47.66 -7.30 -17.95
CA SER A 11 46.81 -8.42 -17.51
C SER A 11 45.79 -8.15 -16.39
N VAL A 12 45.59 -6.90 -15.95
CA VAL A 12 44.55 -6.57 -14.95
C VAL A 12 43.50 -5.58 -15.48
N PHE A 13 43.73 -4.98 -16.66
CA PHE A 13 42.85 -3.96 -17.25
C PHE A 13 41.79 -4.54 -18.20
N ALA A 14 41.42 -5.82 -18.07
CA ALA A 14 40.49 -6.52 -18.95
C ALA A 14 39.26 -7.09 -18.23
N CYS A 15 39.08 -6.80 -16.94
CA CYS A 15 37.92 -7.26 -16.15
C CYS A 15 37.25 -6.09 -15.40
N LEU A 16 37.36 -4.88 -15.97
CA LEU A 16 36.64 -3.67 -15.58
C LEU A 16 35.66 -3.29 -16.70
N ILE A 17 35.09 -4.30 -17.36
CA ILE A 17 33.86 -4.13 -18.14
C ILE A 17 32.79 -3.90 -17.09
N CYS A 18 32.57 -2.62 -16.81
CA CYS A 18 31.56 -2.12 -15.91
C CYS A 18 30.29 -2.93 -16.07
N LEU A 19 29.79 -3.47 -14.95
CA LEU A 19 28.39 -3.80 -14.76
C LEU A 19 27.60 -2.52 -15.08
N SER A 20 27.27 -2.31 -16.35
CA SER A 20 26.26 -1.37 -16.79
C SER A 20 24.93 -1.98 -16.35
N SER A 21 24.62 -1.84 -15.07
CA SER A 21 23.28 -2.09 -14.56
C SER A 21 22.37 -1.14 -15.33
N THR A 22 21.71 -1.66 -16.37
CA THR A 22 20.62 -0.96 -17.05
C THR A 22 19.52 -0.79 -16.03
N VAL A 23 19.53 0.33 -15.30
CA VAL A 23 18.37 0.80 -14.56
C VAL A 23 17.30 0.95 -15.63
N SER A 24 16.35 0.01 -15.66
CA SER A 24 15.20 0.11 -16.53
C SER A 24 14.42 1.32 -16.04
N ALA A 25 14.54 2.43 -16.76
CA ALA A 25 13.70 3.59 -16.54
C ALA A 25 12.25 3.12 -16.75
N ILE A 26 11.41 3.30 -15.74
CA ILE A 26 9.98 3.06 -15.89
C ILE A 26 9.47 4.16 -16.82
N ASP A 27 9.15 3.80 -18.07
CA ASP A 27 8.54 4.74 -19.02
C ASP A 27 7.07 4.93 -18.63
N VAL A 28 6.80 6.05 -17.96
CA VAL A 28 5.46 6.37 -17.47
C VAL A 28 4.65 7.04 -18.57
N SER A 29 3.49 6.46 -18.88
CA SER A 29 2.56 7.05 -19.87
C SER A 29 2.22 8.50 -19.51
N ASN A 30 2.48 9.42 -20.45
CA ASN A 30 2.26 10.86 -20.25
C ASN A 30 0.78 11.27 -20.13
N THR A 31 -0.15 10.41 -20.56
CA THR A 31 -1.59 10.65 -20.50
C THR A 31 -2.27 9.94 -19.34
N SER A 32 -1.52 9.21 -18.52
CA SER A 32 -2.07 8.42 -17.42
C SER A 32 -2.18 9.22 -16.13
N TYR A 33 -3.25 8.97 -15.38
CA TYR A 33 -3.53 9.56 -14.09
C TYR A 33 -3.77 8.48 -13.04
N ALA A 34 -3.24 8.72 -11.85
CA ALA A 34 -3.56 7.97 -10.64
C ALA A 34 -4.07 8.88 -9.53
N ALA A 35 -4.88 8.31 -8.64
CA ALA A 35 -5.40 8.98 -7.46
C ALA A 35 -5.50 8.02 -6.28
N VAL A 36 -5.35 8.56 -5.08
CA VAL A 36 -5.46 7.87 -3.80
C VAL A 36 -6.52 8.55 -2.95
N ALA A 37 -7.51 7.76 -2.52
CA ALA A 37 -8.52 8.12 -1.56
C ALA A 37 -8.17 7.54 -0.18
N TYR A 38 -8.39 8.32 0.89
CA TYR A 38 -8.12 7.91 2.27
C TYR A 38 -9.25 8.38 3.18
N ALA A 39 -9.66 7.51 4.11
CA ALA A 39 -10.62 7.79 5.18
C ALA A 39 -9.87 7.88 6.52
N PRO A 40 -9.70 9.10 7.08
CA PRO A 40 -9.03 9.30 8.37
C PRO A 40 -9.61 8.50 9.54
N SER A 41 -10.94 8.32 9.58
CA SER A 41 -11.65 7.65 10.67
C SER A 41 -11.32 6.17 10.80
N THR A 42 -11.22 5.46 9.67
CA THR A 42 -10.95 4.00 9.64
C THR A 42 -9.50 3.68 9.33
N GLY A 43 -8.76 4.64 8.77
CA GLY A 43 -7.43 4.40 8.23
C GLY A 43 -7.43 3.62 6.91
N ASN A 44 -8.62 3.39 6.32
CA ASN A 44 -8.73 2.70 5.04
C ASN A 44 -8.37 3.64 3.88
N TYR A 45 -7.80 3.06 2.83
CA TYR A 45 -7.49 3.75 1.60
C TYR A 45 -7.85 2.90 0.39
N ARG A 46 -8.08 3.57 -0.73
CA ARG A 46 -8.28 3.00 -2.05
C ARG A 46 -7.56 3.86 -3.06
N TYR A 47 -7.29 3.31 -4.23
CA TYR A 47 -6.60 4.02 -5.27
C TYR A 47 -7.09 3.57 -6.64
N ALA A 48 -6.71 4.36 -7.65
CA ALA A 48 -7.02 4.12 -9.04
C ALA A 48 -5.82 4.59 -9.87
N TYR A 49 -5.58 3.94 -11.00
CA TYR A 49 -4.46 4.20 -11.91
C TYR A 49 -4.88 3.93 -13.35
N ASN A 50 -4.06 4.38 -14.30
CA ASN A 50 -4.26 4.23 -15.75
C ASN A 50 -5.56 4.87 -16.28
N TYR A 51 -5.93 6.02 -15.73
CA TYR A 51 -7.06 6.81 -16.24
C TYR A 51 -6.58 7.91 -17.18
N GLY A 52 -7.36 8.26 -18.19
CA GLY A 52 -7.04 9.35 -19.13
C GLY A 52 -7.33 10.77 -18.60
N SER A 53 -7.86 10.91 -17.39
CA SER A 53 -8.06 12.21 -16.75
C SER A 53 -8.00 12.12 -15.23
N ARG A 54 -7.57 13.21 -14.59
CA ARG A 54 -7.55 13.36 -13.13
C ARG A 54 -8.93 13.09 -12.51
N PHE A 55 -9.99 13.70 -13.06
CA PHE A 55 -11.34 13.55 -12.54
C PHE A 55 -11.81 12.09 -12.53
N SER A 56 -11.52 11.34 -13.60
CA SER A 56 -11.88 9.92 -13.68
C SER A 56 -11.10 9.07 -12.68
N ALA A 57 -9.80 9.35 -12.49
CA ALA A 57 -8.98 8.67 -11.49
C ALA A 57 -9.50 8.91 -10.06
N GLU A 58 -9.76 10.17 -9.72
CA GLU A 58 -10.28 10.56 -8.41
C GLU A 58 -11.65 9.91 -8.13
N GLN A 59 -12.56 9.97 -9.09
CA GLN A 59 -13.88 9.35 -8.96
C GLN A 59 -13.78 7.83 -8.80
N ALA A 60 -12.91 7.17 -9.56
CA ALA A 60 -12.69 5.73 -9.46
C ALA A 60 -12.10 5.30 -8.11
N ALA A 61 -11.20 6.10 -7.53
CA ALA A 61 -10.66 5.84 -6.20
C ALA A 61 -11.73 6.02 -5.12
N LEU A 62 -12.54 7.09 -5.19
CA LEU A 62 -13.61 7.37 -4.22
C LEU A 62 -14.75 6.35 -4.28
N ARG A 63 -15.12 5.87 -5.47
CA ARG A 63 -16.20 4.87 -5.63
C ARG A 63 -15.93 3.55 -4.93
N GLN A 64 -14.66 3.24 -4.66
CA GLN A 64 -14.27 2.03 -3.93
C GLN A 64 -14.31 2.20 -2.40
N MET A 65 -14.49 3.42 -1.92
CA MET A 65 -14.59 3.74 -0.50
C MET A 65 -16.04 3.61 -0.04
N THR A 66 -16.24 3.12 1.18
CA THR A 66 -17.55 3.03 1.84
C THR A 66 -17.74 4.13 2.88
N GLU A 67 -16.64 4.72 3.33
CA GLU A 67 -16.55 5.69 4.39
C GLU A 67 -16.96 7.08 3.92
N LYS A 68 -17.76 7.76 4.75
CA LYS A 68 -18.29 9.10 4.43
C LYS A 68 -17.23 10.19 4.50
N ASP A 69 -16.16 9.98 5.27
CA ASP A 69 -15.03 10.92 5.42
C ASP A 69 -13.88 10.61 4.47
N ALA A 70 -14.08 9.69 3.51
CA ALA A 70 -13.11 9.40 2.47
C ALA A 70 -12.91 10.63 1.57
N LYS A 71 -11.65 11.00 1.36
CA LYS A 71 -11.26 12.12 0.50
C LYS A 71 -10.03 11.78 -0.34
N ILE A 72 -9.89 12.45 -1.49
CA ILE A 72 -8.66 12.38 -2.27
C ILE A 72 -7.54 13.06 -1.50
N VAL A 73 -6.45 12.34 -1.28
CA VAL A 73 -5.28 12.84 -0.54
C VAL A 73 -4.05 13.02 -1.43
N CYS A 74 -4.00 12.33 -2.56
CA CYS A 74 -2.91 12.43 -3.53
C CYS A 74 -3.41 12.02 -4.91
N TRP A 75 -2.86 12.67 -5.93
CA TRP A 75 -3.07 12.33 -7.33
C TRP A 75 -1.80 12.70 -8.09
N VAL A 76 -1.57 12.04 -9.22
CA VAL A 76 -0.39 12.31 -10.05
C VAL A 76 -0.71 12.03 -11.52
N ASN A 77 -0.07 12.78 -12.41
CA ASN A 77 0.00 12.53 -13.84
C ASN A 77 1.46 12.29 -14.21
N ARG A 78 1.72 11.23 -14.97
CA ARG A 78 3.07 10.87 -15.42
C ARG A 78 4.07 10.83 -14.25
N GLY A 79 3.77 10.03 -13.23
CA GLY A 79 4.60 10.01 -12.03
C GLY A 79 4.14 9.07 -10.93
N PHE A 80 4.77 9.21 -9.77
CA PHE A 80 4.51 8.39 -8.59
C PHE A 80 3.72 9.16 -7.53
N CYS A 81 2.85 8.47 -6.83
CA CYS A 81 2.15 8.96 -5.66
C CYS A 81 2.32 7.93 -4.54
N ALA A 82 2.65 8.39 -3.34
CA ALA A 82 2.85 7.59 -2.16
C ALA A 82 2.01 8.11 -0.98
N LEU A 83 1.55 7.16 -0.17
CA LEU A 83 0.80 7.39 1.06
C LEU A 83 1.54 6.72 2.23
N ALA A 84 1.74 7.50 3.29
CA ALA A 84 2.25 7.06 4.57
C ALA A 84 1.20 7.26 5.65
N LEU A 85 1.07 6.28 6.57
CA LEU A 85 0.18 6.38 7.73
C LEU A 85 0.99 6.38 9.02
N GLY A 86 0.47 7.09 10.01
CA GLY A 86 0.97 7.09 11.38
C GLY A 86 0.40 5.97 12.26
N ASP A 87 0.79 6.01 13.52
CA ASP A 87 0.17 5.20 14.58
C ASP A 87 -1.17 5.78 15.03
N GLU A 88 -1.28 7.12 15.04
CA GLU A 88 -2.51 7.83 15.41
C GLU A 88 -3.54 7.79 14.27
N ALA A 89 -4.80 7.58 14.65
CA ALA A 89 -5.91 7.60 13.71
C ALA A 89 -6.02 9.00 13.05
N GLY A 90 -6.16 9.01 11.73
CA GLY A 90 -6.24 10.24 10.94
C GLY A 90 -4.91 10.95 10.65
N SER A 91 -3.78 10.49 11.21
CA SER A 91 -2.46 11.02 10.88
C SER A 91 -1.88 10.32 9.65
N TYR A 92 -1.64 11.09 8.58
CA TYR A 92 -1.10 10.60 7.32
C TYR A 92 -0.15 11.63 6.68
N GLY A 93 0.67 11.16 5.74
CA GLY A 93 1.49 11.98 4.88
C GLY A 93 1.43 11.48 3.44
N THR A 94 1.50 12.39 2.49
CA THR A 94 1.53 12.05 1.06
C THR A 94 2.78 12.62 0.42
N GLY A 95 3.22 11.99 -0.66
CA GLY A 95 4.35 12.45 -1.45
C GLY A 95 4.14 12.04 -2.90
N TRP A 96 4.60 12.87 -3.82
CA TRP A 96 4.46 12.60 -5.25
C TRP A 96 5.65 13.15 -6.01
N THR A 97 5.95 12.52 -7.14
CA THR A 97 6.97 12.92 -8.10
C THR A 97 6.37 12.82 -9.49
N PHE A 98 6.80 13.67 -10.43
CA PHE A 98 6.25 13.72 -11.78
C PHE A 98 7.33 14.07 -12.80
N GLY A 99 7.10 13.68 -14.06
CA GLY A 99 8.02 13.95 -15.17
C GLY A 99 9.01 12.81 -15.42
N ASP A 100 9.99 13.10 -16.28
CA ASP A 100 10.95 12.12 -16.80
C ASP A 100 11.89 11.53 -15.72
N GLU A 101 12.10 12.27 -14.63
CA GLU A 101 12.95 11.85 -13.49
C GLU A 101 12.11 11.37 -12.29
N ALA A 102 10.82 11.14 -12.47
CA ALA A 102 9.94 10.73 -11.38
C ALA A 102 10.40 9.39 -10.78
N GLY A 103 10.73 9.42 -9.48
CA GLY A 103 11.13 8.24 -8.73
C GLY A 103 10.14 7.85 -7.63
N ASN A 104 9.96 6.54 -7.43
CA ASN A 104 9.20 6.01 -6.31
C ASN A 104 9.86 6.33 -4.95
N ALA A 105 11.19 6.28 -4.87
CA ALA A 105 11.95 6.48 -3.64
C ALA A 105 11.72 7.89 -3.06
N GLU A 106 11.79 8.92 -3.90
CA GLU A 106 11.55 10.31 -3.50
C GLU A 106 10.08 10.55 -3.10
N ALA A 107 9.13 9.95 -3.83
CA ALA A 107 7.71 10.04 -3.46
C ALA A 107 7.45 9.41 -2.09
N MET A 108 8.03 8.24 -1.81
CA MET A 108 7.95 7.56 -0.52
C MET A 108 8.63 8.38 0.60
N GLU A 109 9.84 8.89 0.36
CA GLU A 109 10.57 9.69 1.35
C GLU A 109 9.79 10.95 1.73
N THR A 110 9.23 11.65 0.74
CA THR A 110 8.37 12.82 0.96
C THR A 110 7.12 12.46 1.77
N ALA A 111 6.47 11.33 1.45
CA ALA A 111 5.31 10.86 2.20
C ALA A 111 5.66 10.56 3.67
N LEU A 112 6.79 9.89 3.92
CA LEU A 112 7.28 9.62 5.27
C LEU A 112 7.60 10.90 6.02
N LYS A 113 8.31 11.84 5.40
CA LYS A 113 8.64 13.13 6.00
C LYS A 113 7.38 13.88 6.43
N ASN A 114 6.43 14.04 5.51
CA ASN A 114 5.15 14.72 5.77
C ASN A 114 4.33 14.03 6.87
N CYS A 115 4.41 12.71 6.99
CA CYS A 115 3.74 11.97 8.05
C CYS A 115 4.45 12.19 9.41
N ARG A 116 5.79 12.09 9.45
CA ARG A 116 6.61 12.25 10.66
C ARG A 116 6.51 13.62 11.32
N GLU A 117 6.17 14.66 10.54
CA GLU A 117 5.91 16.00 11.08
C GLU A 117 4.69 16.04 12.01
N ARG A 118 3.76 15.09 11.88
CA ARG A 118 2.48 15.08 12.59
C ARG A 118 2.35 13.96 13.60
N THR A 119 3.10 12.87 13.43
CA THR A 119 2.92 11.65 14.22
C THR A 119 4.17 10.79 14.26
N LYS A 120 4.19 9.81 15.17
CA LYS A 120 5.22 8.77 15.24
C LYS A 120 4.78 7.52 14.49
N GLY A 121 5.72 6.61 14.22
CA GLY A 121 5.42 5.34 13.54
C GLY A 121 5.01 5.47 12.06
N ALA A 122 5.39 6.59 11.42
CA ALA A 122 5.15 6.82 10.01
C ALA A 122 5.72 5.67 9.15
N ARG A 123 4.85 5.01 8.39
CA ARG A 123 5.18 3.91 7.50
C ARG A 123 4.50 4.09 6.15
N ILE A 124 5.17 3.69 5.07
CA ILE A 124 4.55 3.62 3.74
C ILE A 124 3.49 2.53 3.76
N VAL A 125 2.31 2.85 3.24
CA VAL A 125 1.23 1.88 3.02
C VAL A 125 0.90 1.71 1.54
N LEU A 126 1.26 2.69 0.70
CA LEU A 126 1.01 2.62 -0.72
C LEU A 126 2.05 3.48 -1.45
N CYS A 127 2.54 3.01 -2.58
CA CYS A 127 3.15 3.84 -3.61
C CYS A 127 2.79 3.28 -4.97
N LEU A 128 2.28 4.10 -5.87
CA LEU A 128 1.92 3.67 -7.22
C LEU A 128 2.37 4.68 -8.26
N VAL A 129 2.56 4.20 -9.47
CA VAL A 129 2.79 5.01 -10.66
C VAL A 129 1.46 5.24 -11.40
N SER A 130 1.37 6.35 -12.14
CA SER A 130 0.14 6.78 -12.80
C SER A 130 -0.46 5.79 -13.81
N ASP A 131 0.35 4.95 -14.44
CA ASP A 131 -0.09 3.92 -15.39
C ASP A 131 -0.22 2.51 -14.79
N GLY A 132 0.11 2.35 -13.52
CA GLY A 132 0.01 1.07 -12.80
C GLY A 132 1.13 0.08 -13.07
N GLN A 133 2.19 0.43 -13.81
CA GLN A 133 3.34 -0.47 -14.02
C GLN A 133 4.06 -0.82 -12.70
N TYR A 134 3.92 0.03 -11.69
CA TYR A 134 4.48 -0.11 -10.36
C TYR A 134 3.40 0.17 -9.31
N ILE A 135 3.14 -0.82 -8.46
CA ILE A 135 2.30 -0.70 -7.27
C ILE A 135 3.03 -1.39 -6.12
N TYR A 136 3.34 -0.62 -5.10
CA TYR A 136 3.90 -1.07 -3.84
C TYR A 136 2.86 -0.94 -2.76
N GLU A 137 2.43 -2.08 -2.24
CA GLU A 137 1.63 -2.21 -1.03
C GLU A 137 2.34 -3.19 -0.10
N PRO A 138 2.89 -2.72 1.04
CA PRO A 138 3.36 -3.64 2.04
C PRO A 138 2.16 -4.44 2.56
N ARG A 139 2.34 -5.75 2.70
CA ARG A 139 1.29 -6.61 3.28
C ARG A 139 0.86 -5.99 4.61
N PRO A 140 -0.46 -5.93 4.90
CA PRO A 140 -0.93 -5.46 6.18
C PRO A 140 -0.25 -6.28 7.27
N ILE A 141 0.65 -5.67 8.04
CA ILE A 141 1.08 -6.26 9.29
C ILE A 141 -0.19 -6.28 10.13
N PRO A 142 -0.70 -7.45 10.55
CA PRO A 142 -1.85 -7.48 11.44
C PRO A 142 -1.47 -6.64 12.65
N ARG A 143 -2.05 -5.44 12.76
CA ARG A 143 -1.96 -4.66 14.00
C ARG A 143 -2.43 -5.64 15.06
N PHE A 144 -1.62 -5.89 16.09
CA PHE A 144 -2.09 -6.58 17.28
C PHE A 144 -3.37 -5.83 17.69
N ARG A 145 -4.53 -6.39 17.36
CA ARG A 145 -5.76 -5.92 17.99
C ARG A 145 -5.51 -6.22 19.47
N PRO A 146 -5.69 -5.26 20.39
CA PRO A 146 -5.96 -5.64 21.76
C PRO A 146 -6.99 -6.75 21.68
N ILE A 147 -6.70 -7.90 22.29
CA ILE A 147 -7.61 -9.04 22.30
C ILE A 147 -8.94 -8.46 22.73
N GLU A 148 -9.89 -8.42 21.81
CA GLU A 148 -11.26 -8.02 22.11
C GLU A 148 -11.72 -9.13 23.03
N THR A 149 -11.62 -8.90 24.34
CA THR A 149 -12.16 -9.78 25.37
C THR A 149 -13.65 -9.71 25.21
N THR A 150 -14.16 -10.48 24.24
CA THR A 150 -15.56 -10.77 24.12
C THR A 150 -15.94 -11.37 25.47
N PRO A 151 -16.84 -10.74 26.25
CA PRO A 151 -17.36 -11.39 27.44
C PRO A 151 -17.95 -12.74 27.01
N PRO A 152 -17.78 -13.80 27.81
CA PRO A 152 -18.27 -15.12 27.44
C PRO A 152 -19.76 -15.01 27.09
N SER A 153 -20.09 -15.42 25.87
CA SER A 153 -21.47 -15.53 25.40
C SER A 153 -22.28 -16.25 26.49
N PRO A 154 -23.39 -15.67 26.98
CA PRO A 154 -24.27 -16.40 27.88
C PRO A 154 -24.73 -17.66 27.16
N SER A 155 -24.39 -18.79 27.77
CA SER A 155 -24.70 -20.15 27.36
C SER A 155 -26.09 -20.24 26.71
N LEU A 156 -26.11 -20.73 25.47
CA LEU A 156 -27.28 -21.33 24.86
C LEU A 156 -27.77 -22.45 25.78
N VAL A 157 -28.85 -22.17 26.51
CA VAL A 157 -29.61 -23.20 27.22
C VAL A 157 -30.18 -24.12 26.15
N PRO A 158 -29.88 -25.44 26.16
CA PRO A 158 -30.52 -26.35 25.23
C PRO A 158 -32.01 -26.41 25.58
N LEU A 159 -32.85 -25.97 24.65
CA LEU A 159 -34.30 -26.19 24.67
C LEU A 159 -34.56 -27.70 24.67
N LEU A 160 -34.89 -28.25 25.84
CA LEU A 160 -35.43 -29.60 25.94
C LEU A 160 -36.74 -29.67 25.13
N PRO A 161 -36.93 -30.72 24.29
CA PRO A 161 -38.23 -30.97 23.69
C PRO A 161 -39.25 -31.36 24.77
N PRO A 162 -40.52 -30.94 24.64
CA PRO A 162 -41.58 -31.33 25.56
C PRO A 162 -41.79 -32.84 25.53
N PHE A 163 -41.81 -33.44 26.72
CA PHE A 163 -42.18 -34.82 27.00
C PHE A 163 -43.49 -35.19 26.28
N LEU A 164 -43.43 -36.18 25.39
CA LEU A 164 -44.60 -36.90 24.90
C LEU A 164 -45.20 -37.72 26.05
N LEU A 165 -46.43 -37.39 26.45
CA LEU A 165 -47.24 -38.22 27.34
C LEU A 165 -47.71 -39.48 26.58
N PRO A 166 -47.72 -40.68 27.22
CA PRO A 166 -48.23 -41.90 26.59
C PRO A 166 -49.76 -41.87 26.47
N GLU A 167 -50.27 -42.33 25.33
CA GLU A 167 -51.71 -42.48 25.08
C GLU A 167 -52.35 -43.51 26.02
N PRO A 168 -53.59 -43.25 26.51
CA PRO A 168 -54.33 -44.21 27.29
C PRO A 168 -54.85 -45.35 26.41
N THR A 169 -54.47 -46.56 26.76
CA THR A 169 -54.97 -47.82 26.24
C THR A 169 -56.49 -47.92 26.40
N ALA A 170 -57.21 -48.03 25.29
CA ALA A 170 -58.59 -48.46 25.25
C ALA A 170 -58.66 -49.93 24.82
N SER A 171 -59.16 -50.78 25.71
CA SER A 171 -59.72 -52.12 25.43
C SER A 171 -60.99 -52.21 26.28
N PRO A 172 -62.06 -52.89 25.84
CA PRO A 172 -62.04 -54.31 25.45
C PRO A 172 -62.33 -54.58 23.97
#